data_AF-A0A1Y4QP63-F1
#
_entry.id   AF-A0A1Y4QP63-F1
#
_cell.length_a   1.000
_cell.length_b   1.000
_cell.length_c   1.000
_cell.angle_alpha   90.00
_cell.angle_beta   90.00
_cell.angle_gamma   90.00
#
_symmetry.space_group_name_H-M   'P 1'
#
loop_
_entity.id
_entity.type
_entity.pdbx_description
1 polymer ?
#
loop_
_entity_poly.entity_id
_entity_poly.type
_entity_poly.pdbx_seq_one_letter_code
_entity_poly.pdbx_strand_id
1 'polypeptide(L)'
;MHENFEIKKIIIFFIVFLLLAGFFVFFNLYKEDRSINTTTKDIPTYINIDNIDFLTNKNQNELKNKIEKYVYKELEYTENEVDEINFLEKTYTDNNKKYFFFILNDGLDTMYGTYYNTKTNTLSTDFIWYGDANNSDYIDSSIPYSYLEIVNEKKFNDDAYQKKVEDTLPDNNDDGIYDY
;
A
#
# COMPACT_ATOMS: atom_id res chain seq x y z
N MET A 1 56.26 34.85 11.95
CA MET A 1 54.95 34.70 12.63
C MET A 1 53.83 34.19 11.71
N HIS A 2 53.86 34.44 10.39
CA HIS A 2 52.81 34.01 9.45
C HIS A 2 52.73 32.50 9.21
N GLU A 3 53.86 31.80 9.22
CA GLU A 3 53.96 30.37 8.84
C GLU A 3 53.28 29.43 9.86
N ASN A 4 53.41 29.74 11.16
CA ASN A 4 52.74 29.02 12.24
C ASN A 4 51.21 29.17 12.23
N PHE A 5 50.68 30.21 11.59
CA PHE A 5 49.24 30.44 11.47
C PHE A 5 48.61 29.58 10.38
N GLU A 6 49.29 29.43 9.25
CA GLU A 6 48.85 28.56 8.14
C GLU A 6 48.92 27.07 8.52
N ILE A 7 49.97 26.64 9.23
CA ILE A 7 50.08 25.26 9.73
C ILE A 7 48.94 24.93 10.72
N LYS A 8 48.58 25.86 11.61
CA LYS A 8 47.46 25.66 12.56
C LYS A 8 46.11 25.53 11.85
N LYS A 9 45.87 26.29 10.77
CA LYS A 9 44.64 26.15 9.97
C LYS A 9 44.54 24.78 9.29
N ILE A 10 45.65 24.30 8.73
CA ILE A 10 45.71 22.97 8.09
C ILE A 10 45.41 21.87 9.09
N ILE A 11 45.97 21.95 10.31
CA ILE A 11 45.70 20.98 11.38
C ILE A 11 44.22 20.99 11.77
N ILE A 12 43.63 22.18 11.96
CA ILE A 12 42.20 22.30 12.28
C ILE A 12 41.32 21.73 11.16
N PHE A 13 41.67 21.99 9.90
CA PHE A 13 40.96 21.44 8.75
C PHE A 13 40.97 19.91 8.75
N PHE A 14 42.12 19.28 9.01
CA PHE A 14 42.22 17.83 9.10
C PHE A 14 41.41 17.23 10.25
N ILE A 15 41.37 17.90 11.40
CA ILE A 15 40.54 17.45 12.55
C ILE A 15 39.05 17.51 12.19
N VAL A 16 38.59 18.61 11.58
CA VAL A 16 37.19 18.76 11.16
C VAL A 16 36.84 17.71 10.08
N PHE A 17 37.73 17.47 9.13
CA PHE A 17 37.54 16.46 8.10
C PHE A 17 37.42 15.04 8.68
N LEU A 18 38.28 14.69 9.65
CA LEU A 18 38.21 13.39 10.34
C LEU A 18 36.92 13.23 11.14
N LEU A 19 36.43 14.29 11.79
CA LEU A 19 35.15 14.27 12.50
C LEU A 19 33.97 14.09 11.54
N LEU A 20 33.99 14.76 10.38
CA LEU A 20 32.95 14.61 9.36
C LEU A 20 32.96 13.22 8.73
N ALA A 21 34.15 12.67 8.42
CA ALA A 21 34.29 11.32 7.90
C ALA A 21 33.84 10.27 8.94
N GLY A 22 34.24 10.44 10.21
CA GLY A 22 33.80 9.60 11.31
C GLY A 22 32.29 9.66 11.52
N PHE A 23 31.69 10.85 11.46
CA PHE A 23 30.24 11.01 11.52
C PHE A 23 29.55 10.36 10.32
N PHE A 24 30.07 10.50 9.10
CA PHE A 24 29.51 9.87 7.91
C PHE A 24 29.54 8.34 7.98
N VAL A 25 30.65 7.76 8.43
CA VAL A 25 30.79 6.31 8.63
C VAL A 25 29.87 5.84 9.76
N PHE A 26 29.87 6.53 10.91
CA PHE A 26 29.01 6.21 12.05
C PHE A 26 27.52 6.31 11.69
N PHE A 27 27.12 7.33 10.94
CA PHE A 27 25.73 7.54 10.53
C PHE A 27 25.26 6.51 9.49
N ASN A 28 26.14 6.05 8.60
CA ASN A 28 25.84 4.95 7.67
C ASN A 28 25.76 3.60 8.39
N LEU A 29 26.68 3.31 9.33
CA LEU A 29 26.63 2.10 10.15
C LEU A 29 25.39 2.07 11.06
N TYR A 30 25.02 3.20 11.69
CA TYR A 30 23.78 3.29 12.49
C TYR A 30 22.49 3.18 11.66
N LYS A 31 22.52 3.53 10.37
CA LYS A 31 21.40 3.29 9.44
C LYS A 31 21.24 1.80 9.13
N GLU A 32 22.35 1.06 9.03
CA GLU A 32 22.34 -0.39 8.84
C GLU A 32 21.90 -1.12 10.12
N ASP A 33 22.38 -0.71 11.30
CA ASP A 33 22.05 -1.37 12.58
C ASP A 33 20.60 -1.15 13.04
N ARG A 34 19.91 -0.08 12.60
CA ARG A 34 18.45 0.05 12.83
C ARG A 34 17.60 -0.97 12.05
N SER A 35 18.21 -1.79 11.18
CA SER A 35 17.51 -2.89 10.50
C SER A 35 17.52 -4.22 11.25
N ILE A 36 18.20 -4.30 12.40
CA ILE A 36 18.34 -5.56 13.16
C ILE A 36 18.08 -5.32 14.65
N ASN A 37 16.87 -4.88 14.98
CA ASN A 37 16.24 -5.29 16.23
C ASN A 37 15.26 -6.41 15.86
N THR A 38 15.79 -7.63 15.80
CA THR A 38 15.00 -8.84 15.69
C THR A 38 14.32 -9.14 17.03
N THR A 39 13.28 -8.38 17.38
CA THR A 39 12.03 -9.08 17.72
C THR A 39 11.68 -9.86 16.47
N THR A 40 11.27 -11.12 16.59
CA THR A 40 10.69 -11.86 15.46
C THR A 40 9.57 -11.01 14.90
N LYS A 41 9.88 -10.22 13.88
CA LYS A 41 8.90 -9.45 13.14
C LYS A 41 7.98 -10.51 12.58
N ASP A 42 6.76 -10.60 13.10
CA ASP A 42 5.78 -11.52 12.55
C ASP A 42 5.49 -11.02 11.14
N ILE A 43 6.16 -11.68 10.18
CA ILE A 43 6.00 -11.43 8.76
C ILE A 43 4.58 -11.89 8.44
N PRO A 44 3.76 -11.06 7.78
CA PRO A 44 2.39 -11.42 7.49
C PRO A 44 2.37 -12.69 6.63
N THR A 45 1.40 -13.57 6.91
CA THR A 45 1.19 -14.75 6.09
C THR A 45 0.57 -14.33 4.76
N TYR A 46 1.24 -14.71 3.67
CA TYR A 46 0.79 -14.41 2.31
C TYR A 46 -0.11 -15.53 1.79
N ILE A 47 -1.39 -15.24 1.64
CA ILE A 47 -2.40 -16.19 1.21
C ILE A 47 -2.67 -15.98 -0.28
N ASN A 48 -2.77 -17.09 -1.04
CA ASN A 48 -3.21 -17.10 -2.43
C ASN A 48 -2.38 -16.26 -3.41
N ILE A 49 -1.12 -15.93 -3.09
CA ILE A 49 -0.25 -15.17 -4.02
C ILE A 49 -0.05 -15.90 -5.36
N ASP A 50 -0.17 -17.23 -5.35
CA ASP A 50 -0.09 -18.07 -6.54
C ASP A 50 -1.30 -17.91 -7.49
N ASN A 51 -2.39 -17.28 -7.04
CA ASN A 51 -3.50 -16.87 -7.92
C ASN A 51 -3.05 -15.83 -8.96
N ILE A 52 -1.94 -15.12 -8.71
CA ILE A 52 -1.36 -14.17 -9.66
C ILE A 52 -0.39 -14.91 -10.59
N ASP A 53 -0.97 -15.75 -11.46
CA ASP A 53 -0.27 -16.72 -12.32
C ASP A 53 0.75 -16.13 -13.31
N PHE A 54 0.64 -14.83 -13.60
CA PHE A 54 1.54 -14.11 -14.50
C PHE A 54 2.79 -13.56 -13.80
N LEU A 55 2.92 -13.71 -12.49
CA LEU A 55 4.13 -13.37 -11.74
C LEU A 55 5.02 -14.60 -11.58
N THR A 56 6.30 -14.45 -11.91
CA THR A 56 7.30 -15.46 -11.55
C THR A 56 7.52 -15.49 -10.04
N ASN A 57 8.08 -16.59 -9.51
CA ASN A 57 8.46 -16.68 -8.09
C ASN A 57 9.37 -15.53 -7.64
N LYS A 58 10.24 -15.04 -8.55
CA LYS A 58 11.07 -13.87 -8.28
C LYS A 58 10.22 -12.61 -8.10
N ASN A 59 9.25 -12.39 -9.00
CA ASN A 59 8.34 -11.25 -8.91
C ASN A 59 7.49 -11.32 -7.65
N GLN A 60 6.98 -12.50 -7.29
CA GLN A 60 6.21 -12.70 -6.07
C GLN A 60 7.03 -12.34 -4.81
N ASN A 61 8.29 -12.79 -4.71
CA ASN A 61 9.15 -12.43 -3.58
C ASN A 61 9.48 -10.94 -3.53
N GLU A 62 9.70 -10.31 -4.69
CA GLU A 62 9.88 -8.86 -4.78
C GLU A 62 8.64 -8.10 -4.31
N LEU A 63 7.45 -8.58 -4.69
CA LEU A 63 6.17 -8.01 -4.29
C LEU A 63 5.97 -8.08 -2.77
N LYS A 64 6.23 -9.24 -2.13
CA LYS A 64 6.16 -9.40 -0.66
C LYS A 64 7.02 -8.35 0.05
N ASN A 65 8.29 -8.22 -0.36
CA ASN A 65 9.20 -7.23 0.22
C ASN A 65 8.72 -5.79 0.04
N LYS A 66 8.09 -5.47 -1.11
CA LYS A 66 7.53 -4.15 -1.37
C LYS A 66 6.30 -3.88 -0.50
N ILE A 67 5.41 -4.85 -0.37
CA ILE A 67 4.20 -4.74 0.47
C ILE A 67 4.60 -4.54 1.93
N GLU A 68 5.52 -5.34 2.47
CA GLU A 68 6.00 -5.17 3.84
C GLU A 68 6.61 -3.79 4.07
N LYS A 69 7.38 -3.28 3.09
CA LYS A 69 7.94 -1.93 3.21
C LYS A 69 6.81 -0.90 3.26
N TYR A 70 5.82 -1.02 2.39
CA TYR A 70 4.69 -0.10 2.33
C TYR A 70 3.86 -0.12 3.61
N VAL A 71 3.40 -1.30 4.03
CA VAL A 71 2.56 -1.49 5.22
C VAL A 71 3.26 -0.99 6.49
N TYR A 72 4.50 -1.41 6.75
CA TYR A 72 5.16 -1.13 8.03
C TYR A 72 5.96 0.18 8.05
N LYS A 73 6.31 0.77 6.90
CA LYS A 73 7.09 2.03 6.87
C LYS A 73 6.32 3.23 6.35
N GLU A 74 5.35 3.03 5.47
CA GLU A 74 4.62 4.14 4.85
C GLU A 74 3.24 4.30 5.48
N LEU A 75 2.55 3.21 5.79
CA LEU A 75 1.27 3.22 6.49
C LEU A 75 1.41 3.15 8.02
N GLU A 76 2.63 2.94 8.53
CA GLU A 76 2.96 2.92 9.96
C GLU A 76 2.19 1.89 10.80
N TYR A 77 1.69 0.81 10.18
CA TYR A 77 1.12 -0.32 10.93
C TYR A 77 2.18 -0.90 11.88
N THR A 78 1.75 -1.24 13.09
CA THR A 78 2.53 -1.92 14.11
C THR A 78 2.55 -3.43 13.89
N GLU A 79 3.50 -4.10 14.54
CA GLU A 79 3.53 -5.56 14.59
C GLU A 79 2.22 -6.06 15.23
N ASN A 80 1.57 -7.05 14.60
CA ASN A 80 0.25 -7.62 14.94
C ASN A 80 -1.00 -6.87 14.45
N GLU A 81 -0.88 -5.74 13.75
CA GLU A 81 -2.06 -5.13 13.11
C GLU A 81 -2.38 -5.75 11.75
N VAL A 82 -1.44 -6.48 11.14
CA VAL A 82 -1.64 -7.19 9.88
C VAL A 82 -0.98 -8.56 9.98
N ASP A 83 -1.79 -9.59 10.23
CA ASP A 83 -1.32 -10.97 10.35
C ASP A 83 -1.34 -11.72 9.01
N GLU A 84 -2.27 -11.35 8.13
CA GLU A 84 -2.51 -12.02 6.86
C GLU A 84 -2.71 -11.01 5.73
N ILE A 85 -2.18 -11.36 4.56
CA ILE A 85 -2.38 -10.61 3.31
C ILE A 85 -2.92 -11.57 2.26
N ASN A 86 -4.16 -11.36 1.84
CA ASN A 86 -4.88 -12.26 0.94
C ASN A 86 -4.94 -11.70 -0.48
N PHE A 87 -4.40 -12.45 -1.44
CA PHE A 87 -4.44 -12.09 -2.85
C PHE A 87 -5.73 -12.56 -3.52
N LEU A 88 -6.35 -11.66 -4.29
CA LEU A 88 -7.58 -11.95 -4.99
C LEU A 88 -7.30 -12.55 -6.37
N GLU A 89 -8.11 -13.52 -6.78
CA GLU A 89 -8.03 -14.15 -8.11
C GLU A 89 -8.44 -13.17 -9.24
N LYS A 90 -9.30 -12.20 -8.92
CA LYS A 90 -9.80 -11.23 -9.90
C LYS A 90 -8.66 -10.32 -10.35
N THR A 91 -8.41 -10.31 -11.65
CA THR A 91 -7.39 -9.48 -12.30
C THR A 91 -8.00 -8.72 -13.46
N TYR A 92 -7.40 -7.58 -13.81
CA TYR A 92 -7.85 -6.76 -14.93
C TYR A 92 -6.65 -6.38 -15.79
N THR A 93 -6.82 -6.33 -17.11
CA THR A 93 -5.75 -5.92 -18.03
C THR A 93 -6.19 -4.69 -18.79
N ASP A 94 -5.38 -3.64 -18.72
CA ASP A 94 -5.47 -2.47 -19.60
C ASP A 94 -4.10 -2.20 -20.22
N ASN A 95 -4.07 -2.11 -21.55
CA ASN A 95 -2.84 -1.94 -22.32
C ASN A 95 -1.76 -2.98 -21.93
N ASN A 96 -0.58 -2.51 -21.49
CA ASN A 96 0.53 -3.35 -21.05
C ASN A 96 0.56 -3.55 -19.52
N LYS A 97 -0.58 -3.37 -18.84
CA LYS A 97 -0.67 -3.45 -17.38
C LYS A 97 -1.67 -4.52 -16.96
N LYS A 98 -1.21 -5.48 -16.16
CA LYS A 98 -2.06 -6.46 -15.47
C LYS A 98 -2.24 -6.02 -14.02
N TYR A 99 -3.43 -5.56 -13.69
CA TYR A 99 -3.86 -5.13 -12.37
C TYR A 99 -4.32 -6.33 -11.54
N PHE A 100 -3.95 -6.31 -10.26
CA PHE A 100 -4.32 -7.32 -9.27
C PHE A 100 -4.42 -6.69 -7.88
N PHE A 101 -5.06 -7.41 -6.97
CA PHE A 101 -5.49 -6.86 -5.68
C PHE A 101 -5.12 -7.78 -4.53
N PHE A 102 -4.92 -7.17 -3.36
CA PHE A 102 -4.72 -7.88 -2.10
C PHE A 102 -5.43 -7.16 -0.96
N ILE A 103 -5.84 -7.91 0.05
CA ILE A 103 -6.54 -7.44 1.25
C ILE A 103 -5.62 -7.62 2.45
N LEU A 104 -5.49 -6.57 3.27
CA LEU A 104 -4.86 -6.62 4.58
C LEU A 104 -5.90 -7.08 5.60
N ASN A 105 -5.61 -8.12 6.40
CA ASN A 105 -6.43 -8.48 7.54
C ASN A 105 -6.13 -7.54 8.72
N ASP A 106 -6.58 -6.30 8.61
CA ASP A 106 -6.33 -5.20 9.56
C ASP A 106 -7.55 -4.84 10.41
N GLY A 107 -8.53 -5.74 10.48
CA GLY A 107 -9.82 -5.51 11.13
C GLY A 107 -10.81 -4.69 10.29
N LEU A 108 -10.34 -4.01 9.23
CA LEU A 108 -11.20 -3.35 8.24
C LEU A 108 -11.27 -4.12 6.91
N ASP A 109 -10.37 -5.08 6.70
CA ASP A 109 -10.19 -5.76 5.42
C ASP A 109 -9.84 -4.75 4.31
N THR A 110 -8.82 -3.93 4.56
CA THR A 110 -8.40 -2.89 3.61
C THR A 110 -7.82 -3.49 2.32
N MET A 111 -8.40 -3.14 1.17
CA MET A 111 -7.93 -3.60 -0.15
C MET A 111 -7.03 -2.58 -0.83
N TYR A 112 -5.95 -3.10 -1.39
CA TYR A 112 -5.04 -2.37 -2.25
C TYR A 112 -4.93 -3.06 -3.61
N GLY A 113 -4.67 -2.24 -4.62
CA GLY A 113 -4.41 -2.69 -5.98
C GLY A 113 -3.06 -2.19 -6.46
N THR A 114 -2.43 -2.99 -7.31
CA THR A 114 -1.22 -2.59 -8.04
C THR A 114 -1.21 -3.28 -9.40
N TYR A 115 -0.15 -3.08 -10.18
CA TYR A 115 -0.05 -3.69 -11.51
C TYR A 115 1.34 -4.22 -11.86
N TYR A 116 1.34 -5.21 -12.74
CA TYR A 116 2.52 -5.71 -13.44
C TYR A 116 2.56 -5.15 -14.86
N ASN A 117 3.66 -4.51 -15.24
CA ASN A 117 3.86 -4.03 -16.60
C ASN A 117 4.44 -5.14 -17.46
N THR A 118 3.65 -5.66 -18.40
CA THR A 118 4.03 -6.78 -19.28
C THR A 118 5.03 -6.38 -20.37
N LYS A 119 5.14 -5.09 -20.70
CA LYS A 119 6.10 -4.59 -21.69
C LYS A 119 7.51 -4.48 -21.09
N THR A 120 7.61 -4.01 -19.86
CA THR A 120 8.89 -3.82 -19.16
C THR A 120 9.24 -4.97 -18.23
N ASN A 121 8.32 -5.90 -18.00
CA ASN A 121 8.42 -7.00 -17.05
C ASN A 121 8.69 -6.54 -15.60
N THR A 122 8.09 -5.42 -15.19
CA THR A 122 8.32 -4.81 -13.87
C THR A 122 7.04 -4.68 -13.06
N LEU A 123 7.13 -4.95 -11.75
CA LEU A 123 6.09 -4.62 -10.79
C LEU A 123 6.07 -3.13 -10.51
N SER A 124 4.87 -2.54 -10.55
CA SER A 124 4.64 -1.21 -10.00
C SER A 124 5.03 -1.17 -8.52
N THR A 125 5.43 0.01 -8.07
CA THR A 125 5.66 0.31 -6.65
C THR A 125 4.50 1.08 -6.03
N ASP A 126 3.56 1.52 -6.87
CA ASP A 126 2.41 2.28 -6.41
C ASP A 126 1.34 1.30 -5.95
N PHE A 127 1.02 1.36 -4.66
CA PHE A 127 -0.10 0.69 -4.05
C PHE A 127 -1.22 1.70 -3.91
N ILE A 128 -2.29 1.47 -4.66
CA ILE A 128 -3.47 2.32 -4.67
C ILE A 128 -4.47 1.69 -3.70
N TRP A 129 -5.10 2.50 -2.86
CA TRP A 129 -6.16 2.06 -1.96
C TRP A 129 -7.48 1.93 -2.72
N TYR A 130 -8.21 0.84 -2.50
CA TYR A 130 -9.45 0.52 -3.21
C TYR A 130 -10.68 0.44 -2.28
N GLY A 131 -10.54 0.87 -1.03
CA GLY A 131 -11.55 0.75 0.00
C GLY A 131 -11.33 -0.44 0.93
N ASP A 132 -12.22 -0.58 1.90
CA ASP A 132 -12.23 -1.62 2.93
C ASP A 132 -13.65 -2.20 3.07
N ALA A 133 -13.83 -3.28 3.84
CA ALA A 133 -15.11 -3.98 3.94
C ALA A 133 -16.25 -3.14 4.53
N ASN A 134 -15.92 -2.13 5.33
CA ASN A 134 -16.88 -1.31 6.06
C ASN A 134 -17.10 0.07 5.41
N ASN A 135 -16.33 0.40 4.37
CA ASN A 135 -16.40 1.68 3.69
C ASN A 135 -17.07 1.54 2.31
N SER A 136 -18.34 1.94 2.26
CA SER A 136 -19.14 1.98 1.03
C SER A 136 -18.95 3.25 0.20
N ASP A 137 -18.20 4.24 0.70
CA ASP A 137 -18.15 5.59 0.14
C ASP A 137 -16.86 5.87 -0.66
N TYR A 138 -15.99 4.87 -0.90
CA TYR A 138 -14.82 5.07 -1.77
C TYR A 138 -15.22 4.98 -3.26
N ILE A 139 -15.31 6.16 -3.91
CA ILE A 139 -15.61 6.30 -5.33
C ILE A 139 -14.47 7.09 -6.00
N ASP A 140 -13.54 6.39 -6.63
CA ASP A 140 -12.58 6.98 -7.58
C ASP A 140 -12.95 6.55 -9.00
N SER A 141 -13.52 7.48 -9.77
CA SER A 141 -13.95 7.25 -11.16
C SER A 141 -12.81 6.88 -12.13
N SER A 142 -11.55 7.06 -11.73
CA SER A 142 -10.37 6.64 -12.50
C SER A 142 -9.98 5.18 -12.27
N ILE A 143 -10.60 4.54 -11.26
CA ILE A 143 -10.38 3.16 -10.88
C ILE A 143 -11.54 2.30 -11.40
N PRO A 144 -11.25 1.20 -12.12
CA PRO A 144 -12.30 0.41 -12.77
C PRO A 144 -13.17 -0.42 -11.82
N TYR A 145 -12.70 -0.68 -10.59
CA TYR A 145 -13.44 -1.48 -9.60
C TYR A 145 -13.11 -1.02 -8.17
N SER A 146 -14.08 -0.96 -7.27
CA SER A 146 -13.95 -0.73 -5.82
C SER A 146 -13.92 -2.05 -5.02
N TYR A 147 -13.57 -2.01 -3.73
CA TYR A 147 -13.66 -3.17 -2.82
C TYR A 147 -14.93 -3.98 -3.01
N LEU A 148 -16.08 -3.29 -2.98
CA LEU A 148 -17.39 -3.93 -3.05
C LEU A 148 -17.63 -4.61 -4.41
N GLU A 149 -17.13 -4.06 -5.51
CA GLU A 149 -17.26 -4.65 -6.86
C GLU A 149 -16.32 -5.83 -7.10
N ILE A 150 -15.21 -5.91 -6.35
CA ILE A 150 -14.23 -6.99 -6.46
C ILE A 150 -14.58 -8.16 -5.54
N VAL A 151 -15.02 -7.86 -4.31
CA VAL A 151 -15.28 -8.86 -3.26
C VAL A 151 -16.76 -9.29 -3.22
N ASN A 152 -17.73 -8.43 -3.52
CA ASN A 152 -19.15 -8.78 -3.39
C ASN A 152 -20.13 -7.95 -4.26
N GLU A 153 -20.23 -8.28 -5.55
CA GLU A 153 -21.14 -7.65 -6.53
C GLU A 153 -22.61 -7.66 -6.07
N LYS A 154 -23.05 -8.71 -5.35
CA LYS A 154 -24.44 -8.83 -4.88
C LYS A 154 -24.75 -7.87 -3.73
N LYS A 155 -23.84 -7.76 -2.74
CA LYS A 155 -24.02 -6.86 -1.59
C LYS A 155 -23.99 -5.39 -2.00
N PHE A 156 -23.13 -5.02 -2.96
CA PHE A 156 -23.15 -3.68 -3.55
C PHE A 156 -24.50 -3.33 -4.19
N ASN A 157 -25.05 -4.25 -4.99
CA ASN A 157 -26.33 -4.02 -5.66
C ASN A 157 -27.50 -3.91 -4.68
N ASP A 158 -27.49 -4.72 -3.61
CA ASP A 158 -28.51 -4.67 -2.57
C ASP A 158 -28.41 -3.36 -1.76
N ASP A 159 -27.21 -2.93 -1.35
CA ASP A 159 -27.00 -1.71 -0.56
C ASP A 159 -27.20 -0.43 -1.39
N ALA A 160 -26.79 -0.41 -2.67
CA ALA A 160 -27.03 0.71 -3.58
C ALA A 160 -28.51 0.87 -3.93
N TYR A 161 -29.25 -0.25 -4.00
CA TYR A 161 -30.71 -0.23 -4.14
C TYR A 161 -31.37 0.36 -2.88
N GLN A 162 -30.96 -0.07 -1.68
CA GLN A 162 -31.48 0.50 -0.43
C GLN A 162 -31.16 2.00 -0.29
N LYS A 163 -29.93 2.44 -0.60
CA LYS A 163 -29.54 3.86 -0.58
C LYS A 163 -30.36 4.69 -1.57
N LYS A 164 -30.66 4.18 -2.77
CA LYS A 164 -31.58 4.83 -3.72
C LYS A 164 -33.01 4.92 -3.18
N VAL A 165 -33.50 3.88 -2.50
CA VAL A 165 -34.84 3.88 -1.88
C VAL A 165 -34.91 4.87 -0.71
N GLU A 166 -33.84 5.00 0.08
CA GLU A 166 -33.75 5.95 1.21
C GLU A 166 -33.57 7.41 0.75
N ASP A 167 -32.78 7.65 -0.30
CA ASP A 167 -32.59 8.99 -0.89
C ASP A 167 -33.80 9.45 -1.73
N THR A 168 -34.68 8.51 -2.10
CA THR A 168 -36.00 8.86 -2.62
C THR A 168 -36.89 9.22 -1.42
N LEU A 169 -36.85 10.48 -0.99
CA LEU A 169 -37.91 11.05 -0.15
C LEU A 169 -39.27 10.61 -0.75
N PRO A 170 -40.26 10.19 0.06
CA PRO A 170 -41.60 9.97 -0.48
C PRO A 170 -42.00 11.26 -1.18
N ASP A 171 -42.38 11.13 -2.46
CA ASP A 171 -42.76 12.28 -3.27
C ASP A 171 -43.84 13.04 -2.50
N ASN A 172 -43.52 14.26 -2.05
CA ASN A 172 -44.47 15.13 -1.34
C ASN A 172 -45.62 15.59 -2.28
N ASN A 173 -45.73 15.00 -3.46
CA ASN A 173 -46.81 15.14 -4.42
C ASN A 173 -47.67 13.87 -4.57
N ASP A 174 -47.68 12.96 -3.59
CA ASP A 174 -48.85 12.09 -3.42
C ASP A 174 -50.04 12.97 -3.00
N ASP A 175 -50.83 13.40 -3.98
CA ASP A 175 -52.08 14.13 -3.79
C ASP A 175 -53.21 13.23 -3.25
N GLY A 176 -52.91 11.97 -2.94
CA GLY A 176 -53.82 11.01 -2.33
C GLY A 176 -54.97 10.58 -3.24
N ILE A 177 -54.86 10.80 -4.56
CA ILE A 177 -55.87 10.34 -5.51
C ILE A 177 -55.55 8.90 -5.92
N TYR A 178 -56.16 7.96 -5.22
CA TYR A 178 -56.29 6.58 -5.68
C TYR A 178 -57.39 6.53 -6.75
N ASP A 179 -57.00 6.30 -8.01
CA ASP A 179 -57.95 5.85 -9.05
C ASP A 179 -58.40 4.42 -8.69
N TYR A 180 -59.67 4.31 -8.28
CA TYR A 180 -60.37 3.04 -8.04
C TYR A 180 -60.90 2.41 -9.33
#